data_AF-A0A7X6FK90-F1
#
_entry.id   AF-A0A7X6FK90-F1
#
_cell.length_a   1.000
_cell.length_b   1.000
_cell.length_c   1.000
_cell.angle_alpha   90.00
_cell.angle_beta   90.00
_cell.angle_gamma   90.00
#
_symmetry.space_group_name_H-M   'P 1'
#
loop_
_entity.id
_entity.type
_entity.pdbx_description
1 polymer ?
#
loop_
_entity_poly.entity_id
_entity_poly.type
_entity_poly.pdbx_seq_one_letter_code
_entity_poly.pdbx_strand_id
1 'polypeptide(L)'
;MRLAMPISNYAQLQSFISDTLKTLGVDAEFAPHAEFWSSLSYEEFTQGNVPGVGGGVRILLPGDAASSQIIHALKGEGQFAGNPFDRMPSGGPFMSDQQIAEIAGWINAGCPEFDAGLA
;
A
#
# COMPACT_ATOMS: atom_id res chain seq x y z
N MET A 1 16.87 14.19 -8.19
CA MET A 1 15.76 13.62 -8.98
C MET A 1 16.07 12.14 -9.17
N ARG A 2 15.40 11.26 -8.41
CA ARG A 2 15.55 9.80 -8.59
C ARG A 2 14.82 9.47 -9.89
N LEU A 3 15.46 8.73 -10.80
CA LEU A 3 14.73 8.12 -11.92
C LEU A 3 13.64 7.23 -11.29
N ALA A 4 12.39 7.39 -11.71
CA ALA A 4 11.30 6.53 -11.28
C ALA A 4 11.62 5.11 -11.74
N MET A 5 12.07 4.28 -10.81
CA MET A 5 12.29 2.86 -11.06
C MET A 5 11.03 2.13 -10.61
N PRO A 6 10.43 1.29 -11.46
CA PRO A 6 9.25 0.53 -11.08
C PRO A 6 9.56 -0.38 -9.91
N ILE A 7 8.64 -0.43 -8.94
CA ILE A 7 8.70 -1.32 -7.80
C ILE A 7 8.66 -2.76 -8.32
N SER A 8 9.78 -3.48 -8.19
CA SER A 8 10.00 -4.78 -8.83
C SER A 8 9.78 -5.97 -7.90
N ASN A 9 9.76 -5.75 -6.59
CA ASN A 9 9.62 -6.79 -5.58
C ASN A 9 9.03 -6.26 -4.26
N TYR A 10 8.68 -7.14 -3.34
CA TYR A 10 8.03 -6.76 -2.08
C TYR A 10 8.91 -5.88 -1.19
N ALA A 11 10.21 -6.17 -1.08
CA ALA A 11 11.13 -5.34 -0.29
C ALA A 11 11.24 -3.90 -0.83
N GLN A 12 11.18 -3.73 -2.16
CA GLN A 12 11.12 -2.43 -2.79
C GLN A 12 9.79 -1.72 -2.51
N LEU A 13 8.66 -2.45 -2.48
CA LEU A 13 7.37 -1.87 -2.11
C LEU A 13 7.42 -1.31 -0.68
N GLN A 14 7.90 -2.11 0.27
CA GLN A 14 8.00 -1.71 1.68
C GLN A 14 8.84 -0.44 1.83
N SER A 15 10.03 -0.45 1.21
CA SER A 15 10.94 0.69 1.21
C SER A 15 10.30 1.92 0.56
N PHE A 16 9.60 1.74 -0.56
CA PHE A 16 8.94 2.83 -1.27
C PHE A 16 7.86 3.53 -0.43
N ILE A 17 7.00 2.76 0.23
CA ILE A 17 5.94 3.30 1.08
C ILE A 17 6.56 4.04 2.28
N SER A 18 7.49 3.39 3.00
CA SER A 18 8.14 3.98 4.17
C SER A 18 8.94 5.25 3.82
N ASP A 19 9.74 5.25 2.76
CA ASP A 19 10.50 6.43 2.31
C ASP A 19 9.58 7.56 1.88
N THR A 20 8.45 7.23 1.23
CA THR A 20 7.46 8.22 0.81
C THR A 20 6.81 8.89 2.01
N LEU A 21 6.32 8.12 2.99
CA LEU A 21 5.70 8.68 4.20
C LEU A 21 6.70 9.50 5.02
N LYS A 22 7.94 9.03 5.15
CA LYS A 22 9.02 9.78 5.80
C LYS A 22 9.30 11.11 5.10
N THR A 23 9.33 11.12 3.76
CA THR A 23 9.54 12.34 2.97
C THR A 23 8.37 13.33 3.14
N LEU A 24 7.16 12.80 3.28
CA LEU A 24 5.95 13.58 3.56
C LEU A 24 5.87 14.06 5.02
N GLY A 25 6.74 13.59 5.92
CA GLY A 25 6.68 13.89 7.35
C GLY A 25 5.49 13.23 8.05
N VAL A 26 4.99 12.12 7.52
CA VAL A 26 3.89 11.34 8.08
C VAL A 26 4.47 10.24 8.96
N ASP A 27 4.01 10.19 10.20
CA ASP A 27 4.31 9.09 11.12
C ASP A 27 3.10 8.15 11.22
N ALA A 28 3.26 6.94 10.70
CA ALA A 28 2.21 5.93 10.69
C ALA A 28 2.16 5.09 11.98
N GLU A 29 3.14 5.21 12.88
CA GLU A 29 3.20 4.42 14.12
C GLU A 29 1.95 4.64 14.99
N PHE A 30 1.38 5.84 14.95
CA PHE A 30 0.20 6.21 15.75
C PHE A 30 -1.14 5.89 15.07
N ALA A 31 -1.13 5.35 13.85
CA ALA A 31 -2.36 4.92 13.18
C ALA A 31 -2.92 3.65 13.84
N PRO A 32 -4.26 3.44 13.89
CA PRO A 32 -4.86 2.23 14.47
C PRO A 32 -4.38 0.90 13.87
N HIS A 33 -3.88 0.93 12.63
CA HIS A 33 -3.31 -0.21 11.90
C HIS A 33 -1.78 -0.16 11.77
N ALA A 34 -1.12 0.85 12.36
CA ALA A 34 0.32 1.11 12.29
C ALA A 34 0.89 1.06 10.85
N GLU A 35 2.21 0.85 10.74
CA GLU A 35 2.94 0.63 9.49
C GLU A 35 2.88 -0.84 9.01
N PHE A 36 1.68 -1.39 8.85
CA PHE A 36 1.52 -2.83 8.56
C PHE A 36 2.25 -3.32 7.29
N TRP A 37 2.52 -2.45 6.31
CA TRP A 37 3.29 -2.86 5.13
C TRP A 37 4.73 -3.26 5.47
N SER A 38 5.34 -2.69 6.51
CA SER A 38 6.72 -3.01 6.91
C SER A 38 6.80 -4.17 7.90
N SER A 39 5.71 -4.45 8.64
CA SER A 39 5.68 -5.50 9.66
C SER A 39 5.13 -6.85 9.18
N LEU A 40 4.29 -6.86 8.15
CA LEU A 40 3.73 -8.10 7.60
C LEU A 40 4.72 -8.81 6.66
N SER A 41 4.74 -10.15 6.74
CA SER A 41 5.38 -10.98 5.71
C SER A 41 4.71 -10.79 4.34
N TYR A 42 5.39 -11.24 3.29
CA TYR A 42 4.84 -11.21 1.94
C TYR A 42 3.47 -11.89 1.85
N GLU A 43 3.34 -13.08 2.44
CA GLU A 43 2.08 -13.83 2.46
C GLU A 43 0.99 -13.09 3.23
N GLU A 44 1.29 -12.57 4.43
CA GLU A 44 0.31 -11.83 5.23
C GLU A 44 -0.14 -10.54 4.53
N PHE A 45 0.76 -9.82 3.87
CA PHE A 45 0.41 -8.60 3.15
C PHE A 45 -0.39 -8.90 1.88
N THR A 46 0.04 -9.90 1.11
CA THR A 46 -0.57 -10.23 -0.17
C THR A 46 -1.76 -11.16 -0.09
N GLN A 47 -2.05 -11.77 1.07
CA GLN A 47 -3.21 -12.67 1.28
C GLN A 47 -4.10 -12.27 2.48
N GLY A 48 -3.59 -11.44 3.39
CA GLY A 48 -4.28 -11.07 4.62
C GLY A 48 -5.08 -9.77 4.57
N ASN A 49 -5.55 -9.38 5.75
CA ASN A 49 -6.41 -8.23 6.00
C ASN A 49 -5.66 -7.13 6.75
N VAL A 50 -6.13 -5.90 6.64
CA VAL A 50 -5.55 -4.74 7.35
C VAL A 50 -5.62 -5.01 8.87
N PRO A 51 -4.47 -5.06 9.57
CA PRO A 51 -4.43 -5.32 11.00
C PRO A 51 -5.19 -4.25 11.80
N GLY A 52 -5.82 -4.67 12.91
CA GLY A 52 -6.52 -3.74 13.79
C GLY A 52 -7.84 -3.20 13.25
N VAL A 53 -8.26 -3.60 12.04
CA VAL A 53 -9.54 -3.15 11.46
C VAL A 53 -10.56 -4.28 11.37
N GLY A 54 -11.72 -4.07 11.99
CA GLY A 54 -12.81 -5.06 12.04
C GLY A 54 -13.41 -5.36 10.67
N GLY A 55 -14.03 -6.53 10.54
CA GLY A 55 -14.71 -6.96 9.30
C GLY A 55 -13.82 -7.62 8.26
N GLY A 56 -12.52 -7.79 8.52
CA GLY A 56 -11.60 -8.57 7.68
C GLY A 56 -11.38 -7.94 6.31
N VAL A 57 -11.00 -6.66 6.28
CA VAL A 57 -10.81 -5.97 5.00
C VAL A 57 -9.48 -6.34 4.38
N ARG A 58 -9.59 -6.92 3.18
CA ARG A 58 -8.47 -7.36 2.37
C ARG A 58 -7.54 -6.20 2.03
N ILE A 59 -6.23 -6.35 2.25
CA ILE A 59 -5.25 -5.29 1.96
C ILE A 59 -5.24 -4.95 0.48
N LEU A 60 -5.05 -5.98 -0.35
CA LEU A 60 -4.92 -5.87 -1.80
C LEU A 60 -5.35 -7.16 -2.49
N LEU A 61 -5.51 -7.10 -3.81
CA LEU A 61 -5.79 -8.22 -4.68
C LEU A 61 -4.64 -8.31 -5.71
N PRO A 62 -3.77 -9.33 -5.64
CA PRO A 62 -2.69 -9.47 -6.61
C PRO A 62 -3.24 -9.51 -8.05
N GLY A 63 -2.69 -8.69 -8.93
CA GLY A 63 -3.15 -8.53 -10.31
C GLY A 63 -4.31 -7.55 -10.51
N ASP A 64 -4.90 -7.00 -9.44
CA ASP A 64 -6.01 -6.05 -9.53
C ASP A 64 -5.84 -4.88 -8.56
N ALA A 65 -5.04 -3.89 -8.97
CA ALA A 65 -4.87 -2.65 -8.21
C ALA A 65 -6.15 -1.82 -8.13
N ALA A 66 -7.03 -1.91 -9.13
CA ALA A 66 -8.26 -1.11 -9.20
C ALA A 66 -9.28 -1.54 -8.14
N SER A 67 -9.26 -2.81 -7.72
CA SER A 67 -10.12 -3.34 -6.66
C SER A 67 -9.41 -3.46 -5.30
N SER A 68 -8.14 -3.03 -5.20
CA SER A 68 -7.31 -3.18 -3.99
C SER A 68 -7.58 -2.07 -2.96
N GLN A 69 -7.86 -2.45 -1.72
CA GLN A 69 -8.26 -1.49 -0.67
C GLN A 69 -7.15 -0.51 -0.28
N ILE A 70 -5.88 -0.92 -0.36
CA ILE A 70 -4.75 0.00 -0.16
C ILE A 70 -4.74 1.15 -1.20
N ILE A 71 -5.15 0.89 -2.45
CA ILE A 71 -5.23 1.92 -3.49
C ILE A 71 -6.42 2.84 -3.25
N HIS A 72 -7.58 2.26 -2.94
CA HIS A 72 -8.77 3.02 -2.53
C HIS A 72 -8.47 3.94 -1.34
N ALA A 73 -7.79 3.43 -0.31
CA ALA A 73 -7.42 4.20 0.87
C ALA A 73 -6.51 5.40 0.54
N LEU A 74 -5.47 5.20 -0.28
CA LEU A 74 -4.53 6.26 -0.67
C LEU A 74 -5.16 7.34 -1.54
N LYS A 75 -6.24 7.00 -2.26
CA LYS A 75 -7.01 7.94 -3.09
C LYS A 75 -8.19 8.60 -2.36
N GLY A 76 -8.65 8.00 -1.24
CA GLY A 76 -9.91 8.40 -0.60
C GLY A 76 -11.13 7.97 -1.41
N GLU A 77 -11.03 6.80 -2.04
CA GLU A 77 -12.08 6.21 -2.88
C GLU A 77 -12.67 4.98 -2.17
N GLY A 78 -13.87 4.58 -2.59
CA GLY A 78 -14.50 3.33 -2.13
C GLY A 78 -15.14 3.39 -0.74
N GLN A 79 -15.50 2.22 -0.24
CA GLN A 79 -16.11 2.04 1.08
C GLN A 79 -15.34 1.00 1.89
N PHE A 80 -15.23 1.24 3.20
CA PHE A 80 -14.68 0.29 4.15
C PHE A 80 -15.73 0.03 5.23
N ALA A 81 -16.13 -1.24 5.38
CA ALA A 81 -17.21 -1.63 6.28
C ALA A 81 -18.50 -0.77 6.14
N GLY A 82 -18.81 -0.33 4.92
CA GLY A 82 -20.01 0.46 4.60
C GLY A 82 -19.88 1.98 4.78
N ASN A 83 -18.72 2.50 5.19
CA ASN A 83 -18.47 3.95 5.30
C ASN A 83 -17.50 4.43 4.19
N PRO A 84 -17.70 5.65 3.63
CA PRO A 84 -16.72 6.25 2.71
C PRO A 84 -15.34 6.35 3.36
N PHE A 85 -14.29 6.15 2.56
CA PHE A 85 -12.93 6.32 3.03
C PHE A 85 -12.48 7.78 2.93
N ASP A 86 -12.02 8.36 4.04
CA ASP A 86 -11.19 9.56 3.96
C ASP A 86 -9.84 9.18 3.34
N ARG A 87 -9.31 10.05 2.49
CA ARG A 87 -7.99 9.85 1.88
C ARG A 87 -6.93 9.68 2.98
N MET A 88 -6.12 8.63 2.86
CA MET A 88 -5.03 8.37 3.79
C MET A 88 -3.72 9.02 3.33
N PRO A 89 -2.89 9.50 4.28
CA PRO A 89 -3.14 9.59 5.72
C PRO A 89 -4.21 10.62 6.08
N SER A 90 -4.97 10.42 7.16
CA SER A 90 -6.03 11.35 7.58
C SER A 90 -5.50 12.78 7.76
N GLY A 91 -6.14 13.76 7.11
CA GLY A 91 -5.70 15.16 7.10
C GLY A 91 -4.49 15.46 6.21
N GLY A 92 -3.90 14.45 5.59
CA GLY A 92 -2.68 14.53 4.79
C GLY A 92 -1.41 14.72 5.63
N PRO A 93 -0.27 15.00 4.99
CA PRO A 93 -0.07 15.12 3.54
C PRO A 93 -0.21 13.77 2.79
N PHE A 94 -0.69 13.84 1.54
CA PHE A 94 -1.00 12.65 0.73
C PHE A 94 0.12 12.28 -0.23
N MET A 95 0.20 10.99 -0.57
CA MET A 95 0.96 10.53 -1.74
C MET A 95 0.38 11.14 -3.03
N SER A 96 1.24 11.50 -3.97
CA SER A 96 0.84 11.97 -5.30
C SER A 96 0.26 10.82 -6.14
N ASP A 97 -0.49 11.16 -7.18
CA ASP A 97 -1.07 10.17 -8.09
C ASP A 97 0.01 9.31 -8.76
N GLN A 98 1.19 9.90 -9.02
CA GLN A 98 2.33 9.15 -9.54
C GLN A 98 2.86 8.13 -8.52
N GLN A 99 2.96 8.50 -7.24
CA GLN A 99 3.41 7.56 -6.20
C GLN A 99 2.41 6.42 -6.00
N ILE A 100 1.12 6.73 -6.04
CA ILE A 100 0.06 5.72 -5.99
C ILE A 100 0.12 4.82 -7.23
N ALA A 101 0.43 5.36 -8.41
CA ALA A 101 0.60 4.59 -9.64
C ALA A 101 1.76 3.60 -9.59
N GLU A 102 2.87 3.93 -8.91
CA GLU A 102 3.99 2.97 -8.71
C GLU A 102 3.55 1.76 -7.88
N ILE A 103 2.82 1.99 -6.79
CA ILE A 103 2.25 0.91 -5.96
C ILE A 103 1.26 0.08 -6.77
N ALA A 104 0.37 0.74 -7.52
CA ALA A 104 -0.58 0.07 -8.39
C ALA A 104 0.11 -0.79 -9.47
N GLY A 105 1.24 -0.30 -10.00
CA GLY A 105 2.07 -1.04 -10.97
C GLY A 105 2.57 -2.37 -10.40
N TRP A 106 3.10 -2.37 -9.17
CA TRP A 106 3.54 -3.60 -8.50
C TRP A 106 2.37 -4.57 -8.23
N ILE A 107 1.21 -4.06 -7.82
CA ILE A 107 0.01 -4.90 -7.62
C ILE A 107 -0.43 -5.54 -8.94
N ASN A 108 -0.54 -4.74 -10.02
CA ASN A 108 -0.94 -5.24 -11.34
C ASN A 108 0.05 -6.23 -11.94
N ALA A 109 1.33 -6.18 -11.54
CA ALA A 109 2.34 -7.16 -11.90
C ALA A 109 2.19 -8.51 -11.14
N GLY A 110 1.15 -8.66 -10.32
CA GLY A 110 0.91 -9.87 -9.54
C GLY A 110 1.63 -9.90 -8.19
N CYS A 111 2.07 -8.74 -7.68
CA CYS A 111 2.78 -8.61 -6.42
C CYS A 111 4.06 -9.46 -6.35
N PRO A 112 5.04 -9.32 -7.25
CA PRO A 112 6.26 -10.13 -7.18
C PRO A 112 6.95 -10.01 -5.80
N GLU A 113 7.29 -11.16 -5.20
CA GLU A 113 8.02 -11.21 -3.92
C GLU A 113 9.51 -10.91 -4.13
N PHE A 114 10.11 -11.46 -5.18
CA PHE A 114 11.53 -11.34 -5.55
C PHE A 114 11.69 -10.71 -6.93
N ASP A 115 12.91 -10.27 -7.24
CA ASP A 115 13.24 -9.77 -8.58
C ASP A 115 13.03 -10.85 -9.65
N ALA A 116 12.68 -10.42 -10.86
CA ALA A 116 12.50 -11.30 -12.00
C ALA A 116 13.76 -12.17 -12.23
N GLY A 117 13.58 -13.50 -12.21
CA GLY A 117 14.66 -14.47 -12.40
C GLY A 117 15.23 -15.10 -11.13
N LEU A 118 14.67 -14.78 -9.95
CA LEU A 118 15.03 -15.38 -8.66
C LEU A 118 13.90 -16.22 -8.02
N ALA A 119 12.96 -16.71 -8.84
CA ALA A 119 11.85 -17.56 -8.39
C ALA A 119 12.23 -19.05 -8.29
#